data_AF-A0ABD2VZ36-F1
#
_entry.id   AF-A0ABD2VZ36-F1
#
_cell.length_a   1.000
_cell.length_b   1.000
_cell.length_c   1.000
_cell.angle_alpha   90.00
_cell.angle_beta   90.00
_cell.angle_gamma   90.00
#
_symmetry.space_group_name_H-M   'P 1'
#
loop_
_entity.id
_entity.type
_entity.pdbx_description
1 polymer ?
#
loop_
_entity_poly.entity_id
_entity_poly.type
_entity_poly.pdbx_seq_one_letter_code
_entity_poly.pdbx_strand_id
1 'polypeptide(L)'
;MYIEYLSLTSAILLIFYLLDRWNKEQYNDRTNNSADQSKFQYCSNSSDPDDIEGSLSEEKSELRNRDMPRAKRKAANTANNHVQPEMQPTAPEDNPRHPSKRVRHNPSARSTRNSHKQEDSRPLLNQAFSQRRCIAWFKEYAEEAELLGPDGMVRFCEDIAVDPENIVMLVIAYKMNARRMGYFTQAEWLKGMMELQCDSVPKLQSKLEYLKSLLNDHNLFKAIYRYAYDFARQDKDQRSMEMETAQLMLQLLLSKQWPLFTHFANFLSQSKYKVINKDQWCNILEFSRTISNDLSNYDLDGAWPVMLDEFVEWLKAQRQLENNQMETVNS
;
A
#
# COMPACT_ATOMS: atom_id res chain seq x y z
N MET A 1 -5.25 -38.81 4.24
CA MET A 1 -5.50 -37.85 5.35
C MET A 1 -4.24 -37.40 6.10
N TYR A 2 -3.15 -38.17 6.26
CA TYR A 2 -1.92 -37.63 6.89
C TYR A 2 -0.98 -36.81 5.97
N ILE A 3 -1.11 -36.95 4.65
CA ILE A 3 -0.21 -36.29 3.68
C ILE A 3 -0.55 -34.80 3.45
N GLU A 4 -1.80 -34.38 3.63
CA GLU A 4 -2.21 -32.98 3.42
C GLU A 4 -1.75 -32.05 4.56
N TYR A 5 -1.75 -32.53 5.81
CA TYR A 5 -1.27 -31.77 6.98
C TYR A 5 0.24 -31.45 6.93
N LEU A 6 1.02 -32.21 6.16
CA LEU A 6 2.45 -31.95 5.95
C LEU A 6 2.68 -30.74 5.03
N SER A 7 1.80 -30.46 4.06
CA SER A 7 1.98 -29.29 3.17
C SER A 7 1.67 -27.97 3.88
N LEU A 8 0.63 -27.92 4.71
CA LEU A 8 0.23 -26.70 5.42
C LEU A 8 1.24 -26.31 6.50
N THR A 9 1.77 -27.29 7.23
CA THR A 9 2.84 -27.06 8.22
C THR A 9 4.15 -26.67 7.54
N SER A 10 4.51 -27.26 6.39
CA SER A 10 5.66 -26.81 5.60
C SER A 10 5.50 -25.39 5.04
N ALA A 11 4.31 -24.98 4.59
CA ALA A 11 4.07 -23.62 4.11
C ALA A 11 4.18 -22.58 5.24
N ILE A 12 3.55 -22.85 6.39
CA ILE A 12 3.65 -22.00 7.59
C ILE A 12 5.09 -21.91 8.08
N LEU A 13 5.82 -23.03 8.11
CA LEU A 13 7.25 -23.05 8.46
C LEU A 13 8.12 -22.33 7.42
N LEU A 14 7.76 -22.35 6.13
CA LEU A 14 8.47 -21.58 5.09
C LEU A 14 8.26 -20.07 5.30
N ILE A 15 7.03 -19.64 5.62
CA ILE A 15 6.72 -18.24 5.92
C ILE A 15 7.45 -17.77 7.19
N PHE A 16 7.43 -18.56 8.26
CA PHE A 16 8.22 -18.26 9.47
C PHE A 16 9.74 -18.28 9.20
N TYR A 17 10.23 -19.18 8.36
CA TYR A 17 11.65 -19.24 7.98
C TYR A 17 12.09 -18.03 7.14
N LEU A 18 11.25 -17.58 6.20
CA LEU A 18 11.51 -16.39 5.40
C LEU A 18 11.45 -15.11 6.26
N LEU A 19 10.52 -15.03 7.23
CA LEU A 19 10.44 -13.92 8.20
C LEU A 19 11.63 -13.91 9.19
N ASP A 20 12.04 -15.07 9.73
CA ASP A 20 13.21 -15.20 10.61
C ASP A 20 14.52 -14.89 9.86
N ARG A 21 14.64 -15.34 8.60
CA ARG A 21 15.77 -15.03 7.73
C ARG A 21 15.85 -13.54 7.41
N TRP A 22 14.72 -12.92 7.04
CA TRP A 22 14.63 -11.47 6.81
C TRP A 22 15.02 -10.67 8.05
N ASN A 23 14.56 -11.08 9.24
CA ASN A 23 14.97 -10.46 10.51
C ASN A 23 16.46 -10.63 10.82
N LYS A 24 17.08 -11.77 10.50
CA LYS A 24 18.53 -12.00 10.68
C LYS A 24 19.38 -11.20 9.71
N GLU A 25 18.94 -11.05 8.46
CA GLU A 25 19.61 -10.20 7.46
C GLU A 25 19.54 -8.72 7.90
N GLN A 26 18.39 -8.23 8.39
CA GLN A 26 18.24 -6.90 8.99
C GLN A 26 19.06 -6.69 10.29
N TYR A 27 19.28 -7.74 11.10
CA TYR A 27 20.13 -7.65 12.29
C TYR A 27 21.62 -7.54 11.92
N ASN A 28 22.10 -8.34 10.96
CA ASN A 28 23.48 -8.30 10.49
C ASN A 28 23.84 -6.96 9.81
N ASP A 29 22.93 -6.37 9.05
CA ASP A 29 23.17 -5.04 8.46
C ASP A 29 23.22 -3.93 9.52
N ARG A 30 22.50 -4.07 10.64
CA ARG A 30 22.59 -3.13 11.77
C ARG A 30 23.89 -3.32 12.58
N THR A 31 24.37 -4.54 12.78
CA THR A 31 25.63 -4.78 13.48
C THR A 31 26.85 -4.36 12.64
N ASN A 32 26.83 -4.62 11.33
CA ASN A 32 27.89 -4.20 10.42
C ASN A 32 27.98 -2.67 10.27
N ASN A 33 26.85 -1.96 10.08
CA ASN A 33 26.85 -0.48 10.03
C ASN A 33 27.23 0.17 11.38
N SER A 34 26.92 -0.48 12.51
CA SER A 34 27.35 0.00 13.84
C SER A 34 28.85 -0.17 14.07
N ALA A 35 29.46 -1.23 13.52
CA ALA A 35 30.90 -1.46 13.62
C ALA A 35 31.71 -0.38 12.88
N ASP A 36 31.32 0.01 11.67
CA ASP A 36 32.05 1.03 10.90
C ASP A 36 31.90 2.45 11.47
N GLN A 37 30.73 2.81 12.03
CA GLN A 37 30.56 4.12 12.69
C GLN A 37 31.39 4.26 13.98
N SER A 38 31.74 3.14 14.64
CA SER A 38 32.61 3.16 15.83
C SER A 38 34.09 3.46 15.53
N LYS A 39 34.53 3.35 14.26
CA LYS A 39 35.92 3.61 13.84
C LYS A 39 36.20 5.06 13.44
N PHE A 40 35.19 5.89 13.18
CA PHE A 40 35.39 7.27 12.69
C PHE A 40 35.38 8.36 13.77
N GLN A 41 35.05 8.03 15.03
CA GLN A 41 34.86 9.02 16.10
C GLN A 41 36.09 9.21 17.02
N TYR A 42 37.25 8.60 16.72
CA TYR A 42 38.43 8.62 17.59
C TYR A 42 39.77 8.85 16.84
N CYS A 43 39.87 9.93 16.06
CA CYS A 43 41.16 10.54 15.68
C CYS A 43 40.98 12.01 15.23
N SER A 44 40.95 12.93 16.18
CA SER A 44 41.05 14.38 15.95
C SER A 44 41.42 15.11 17.25
N ASN A 45 42.71 15.11 17.61
CA ASN A 45 43.34 16.07 18.52
C ASN A 45 44.86 15.87 18.57
N SER A 46 45.62 16.98 18.63
CA SER A 46 47.09 17.11 18.62
C SER A 46 47.82 16.60 17.36
N SER A 47 48.98 17.09 16.91
CA SER A 47 49.73 18.36 16.98
C SER A 47 51.13 18.03 16.39
N ASP A 48 51.56 18.76 15.35
CA ASP A 48 52.91 19.01 14.78
C ASP A 48 54.19 18.29 15.33
N PRO A 49 55.32 18.27 14.57
CA PRO A 49 55.54 18.14 13.12
C PRO A 49 56.68 17.12 12.77
N ASP A 50 57.06 17.01 11.48
CA ASP A 50 58.42 16.80 10.90
C ASP A 50 58.47 15.85 9.68
N ASP A 51 59.27 16.26 8.67
CA ASP A 51 59.92 15.56 7.53
C ASP A 51 59.31 14.25 6.95
N ILE A 52 59.14 14.08 5.63
CA ILE A 52 60.21 13.96 4.61
C ILE A 52 59.67 14.22 3.18
N GLU A 53 60.59 14.60 2.29
CA GLU A 53 60.47 14.80 0.83
C GLU A 53 59.67 13.76 0.03
N GLY A 54 59.16 14.16 -1.15
CA GLY A 54 59.00 13.18 -2.24
C GLY A 54 58.06 13.54 -3.40
N SER A 55 58.55 14.35 -4.36
CA SER A 55 58.14 14.32 -5.79
C SER A 55 56.70 14.75 -6.15
N LEU A 56 56.55 15.87 -6.87
CA LEU A 56 56.31 15.92 -8.34
C LEU A 56 54.95 15.34 -8.78
N SER A 57 54.12 16.03 -9.58
CA SER A 57 54.20 17.39 -10.16
C SER A 57 52.82 17.75 -10.75
N GLU A 58 52.57 19.06 -10.94
CA GLU A 58 51.79 19.69 -12.04
C GLU A 58 50.45 19.04 -12.54
N GLU A 59 49.35 19.75 -12.79
CA GLU A 59 49.06 21.17 -12.94
C GLU A 59 47.53 21.32 -12.74
N LYS A 60 47.00 22.24 -11.92
CA LYS A 60 46.45 23.55 -12.35
C LYS A 60 45.98 23.55 -13.82
N SER A 61 44.74 23.88 -14.16
CA SER A 61 44.07 25.14 -13.79
C SER A 61 42.67 25.24 -14.42
N GLU A 62 41.84 26.14 -13.87
CA GLU A 62 40.81 26.92 -14.59
C GLU A 62 39.57 26.19 -15.20
N LEU A 63 38.36 26.75 -15.24
CA LEU A 63 37.89 28.13 -14.99
C LEU A 63 36.72 28.24 -13.98
N ARG A 64 36.62 29.45 -13.41
CA ARG A 64 35.54 29.95 -12.55
C ARG A 64 34.23 30.29 -13.30
N ASN A 65 33.16 30.37 -12.49
CA ASN A 65 31.98 31.25 -12.63
C ASN A 65 31.15 31.21 -13.92
N ARG A 66 29.87 30.82 -13.81
CA ARG A 66 28.74 31.61 -14.39
C ARG A 66 27.51 31.60 -13.48
N ASP A 67 26.91 32.77 -13.33
CA ASP A 67 25.73 33.05 -12.53
C ASP A 67 24.41 32.48 -13.07
N MET A 68 23.42 32.41 -12.17
CA MET A 68 22.00 32.29 -12.50
C MET A 68 21.49 33.42 -13.41
N PRO A 69 20.44 33.14 -14.21
CA PRO A 69 19.41 34.14 -14.46
C PRO A 69 17.99 33.69 -14.08
N ARG A 70 17.29 34.55 -13.34
CA ARG A 70 15.87 34.43 -12.99
C ARG A 70 15.01 35.30 -13.93
N ALA A 71 14.11 34.69 -14.70
CA ALA A 71 13.07 35.36 -15.50
C ALA A 71 12.09 34.31 -16.08
N LYS A 72 10.80 34.55 -16.35
CA LYS A 72 9.93 35.74 -16.19
C LYS A 72 8.47 35.28 -16.12
N ARG A 73 7.61 36.03 -15.41
CA ARG A 73 6.14 35.95 -15.54
C ARG A 73 5.71 36.37 -16.95
N LYS A 74 4.59 35.82 -17.45
CA LYS A 74 3.67 36.52 -18.35
C LYS A 74 2.23 36.33 -17.87
N ALA A 75 1.62 37.43 -17.45
CA ALA A 75 0.19 37.64 -17.47
C ALA A 75 -0.07 38.78 -18.47
N ALA A 76 -1.22 38.77 -19.14
CA ALA A 76 -1.67 39.86 -20.01
C ALA A 76 -3.04 40.34 -19.53
N ASN A 77 -3.17 41.65 -19.32
CA ASN A 77 -4.39 42.32 -18.90
C ASN A 77 -5.23 42.78 -20.11
N THR A 78 -6.50 43.05 -19.86
CA THR A 78 -7.29 44.12 -20.49
C THR A 78 -8.26 44.57 -19.37
N ALA A 79 -8.06 45.73 -18.72
CA ALA A 79 -8.58 47.07 -19.12
C ALA A 79 -10.11 47.06 -19.31
N ASN A 80 -10.96 47.93 -18.74
CA ASN A 80 -10.86 49.14 -17.92
C ASN A 80 -12.14 49.20 -17.01
N ASN A 81 -12.41 50.18 -16.12
CA ASN A 81 -11.84 51.51 -15.89
C ASN A 81 -11.90 51.93 -14.39
N HIS A 82 -11.61 53.21 -14.10
CA HIS A 82 -11.65 53.89 -12.81
C HIS A 82 -12.87 54.84 -12.67
N VAL A 83 -13.26 55.18 -11.42
CA VAL A 83 -13.72 56.51 -10.91
C VAL A 83 -14.53 56.38 -9.61
N GLN A 84 -14.14 57.11 -8.55
CA GLN A 84 -14.97 57.51 -7.39
C GLN A 84 -15.29 59.02 -7.50
N PRO A 85 -16.22 59.59 -6.69
CA PRO A 85 -15.76 60.33 -5.50
C PRO A 85 -16.74 60.29 -4.28
N GLU A 86 -16.56 61.23 -3.34
CA GLU A 86 -16.82 61.14 -1.88
C GLU A 86 -18.10 61.81 -1.28
N MET A 87 -18.42 61.41 -0.04
CA MET A 87 -18.95 62.14 1.15
C MET A 87 -20.23 63.02 1.16
N GLN A 88 -21.19 62.63 2.03
CA GLN A 88 -21.91 63.37 3.14
C GLN A 88 -22.50 64.80 2.94
N PRO A 89 -23.34 65.38 3.88
CA PRO A 89 -24.13 64.85 5.02
C PRO A 89 -25.65 65.27 4.99
N THR A 90 -26.48 64.83 5.97
CA THR A 90 -27.44 65.65 6.79
C THR A 90 -28.38 64.77 7.67
N ALA A 91 -28.68 65.25 8.89
CA ALA A 91 -29.75 64.79 9.81
C ALA A 91 -30.93 65.83 9.79
N PRO A 92 -31.98 65.85 10.66
CA PRO A 92 -32.12 65.26 12.02
C PRO A 92 -33.52 64.69 12.41
N GLU A 93 -33.61 64.21 13.67
CA GLU A 93 -34.78 64.16 14.59
C GLU A 93 -36.04 63.33 14.18
N ASP A 94 -36.78 62.69 15.09
CA ASP A 94 -37.05 63.04 16.50
C ASP A 94 -37.24 61.82 17.43
N ASN A 95 -37.12 62.02 18.75
CA ASN A 95 -37.28 61.00 19.81
C ASN A 95 -37.87 61.66 21.07
N PRO A 96 -38.84 61.05 21.78
CA PRO A 96 -38.57 60.90 23.22
C PRO A 96 -39.13 59.65 23.94
N ARG A 97 -38.22 58.92 24.61
CA ARG A 97 -38.18 58.63 26.08
C ARG A 97 -39.30 57.72 26.68
N HIS A 98 -38.99 56.51 27.19
CA HIS A 98 -38.45 56.19 28.57
C HIS A 98 -39.48 56.26 29.72
N PRO A 99 -39.20 55.74 30.96
CA PRO A 99 -38.35 54.62 31.42
C PRO A 99 -39.07 53.70 32.47
N SER A 100 -38.47 52.58 32.93
CA SER A 100 -37.86 52.41 34.29
C SER A 100 -37.43 50.95 34.51
N LYS A 101 -36.21 50.62 34.98
CA LYS A 101 -35.78 50.43 36.40
C LYS A 101 -36.73 49.48 37.18
N ARG A 102 -36.30 48.45 37.94
CA ARG A 102 -35.02 48.06 38.58
C ARG A 102 -35.13 46.55 38.93
N VAL A 103 -34.08 45.74 39.13
CA VAL A 103 -33.49 45.36 40.45
C VAL A 103 -32.46 44.23 40.20
N ARG A 104 -31.36 44.21 40.98
CA ARG A 104 -30.36 43.11 41.00
C ARG A 104 -30.90 41.90 41.76
N HIS A 105 -30.57 40.68 41.32
CA HIS A 105 -30.16 39.58 42.21
C HIS A 105 -29.25 38.60 41.43
N ASN A 106 -28.15 38.19 42.06
CA ASN A 106 -27.38 37.00 41.73
C ASN A 106 -27.18 36.28 43.07
N PRO A 107 -27.37 34.97 43.16
CA PRO A 107 -26.17 34.16 43.24
C PRO A 107 -26.23 32.80 42.51
N SER A 108 -25.06 32.40 42.02
CA SER A 108 -24.55 31.02 42.04
C SER A 108 -25.49 29.86 41.72
N ALA A 109 -25.63 29.56 40.44
CA ALA A 109 -25.86 28.19 39.97
C ALA A 109 -24.70 27.77 39.04
N ARG A 110 -23.62 27.22 39.61
CA ARG A 110 -22.53 26.61 38.86
C ARG A 110 -23.05 25.33 38.22
N SER A 111 -23.68 25.44 37.04
CA SER A 111 -24.07 24.28 36.24
C SER A 111 -22.81 23.60 35.71
N THR A 112 -22.22 22.75 36.55
CA THR A 112 -21.33 21.68 36.10
C THR A 112 -22.14 20.78 35.19
N ARG A 113 -22.09 21.08 33.89
CA ARG A 113 -22.64 20.25 32.83
C ARG A 113 -21.78 18.98 32.74
N ASN A 114 -21.94 18.10 33.73
CA ASN A 114 -21.45 16.74 33.70
C ASN A 114 -22.13 16.07 32.50
N SER A 115 -21.47 16.15 31.36
CA SER A 115 -21.73 15.26 30.24
C SER A 115 -21.27 13.87 30.65
N HIS A 116 -22.07 13.21 31.51
CA HIS A 116 -22.09 11.77 31.54
C HIS A 116 -22.34 11.33 30.10
N LYS A 117 -21.31 10.76 29.49
CA LYS A 117 -21.47 10.03 28.24
C LYS A 117 -22.39 8.87 28.58
N GLN A 118 -23.66 9.04 28.27
CA GLN A 118 -24.59 7.94 28.20
C GLN A 118 -24.04 7.03 27.09
N GLU A 119 -23.46 5.90 27.47
CA GLU A 119 -23.02 4.91 26.50
C GLU A 119 -24.27 4.48 25.71
N ASP A 120 -24.18 4.61 24.39
CA ASP A 120 -25.30 4.34 23.50
C ASP A 120 -25.59 2.85 23.56
N SER A 121 -26.69 2.49 24.25
CA SER A 121 -27.04 1.11 24.59
C SER A 121 -27.51 0.27 23.39
N ARG A 122 -27.46 0.83 22.18
CA ARG A 122 -27.67 0.10 20.93
C ARG A 122 -26.49 -0.84 20.63
N PRO A 123 -26.73 -2.05 20.08
CA PRO A 123 -25.64 -2.93 19.61
C PRO A 123 -24.70 -2.19 18.65
N LEU A 124 -23.38 -2.40 18.76
CA LEU A 124 -22.38 -1.67 17.96
C LEU A 124 -22.66 -1.68 16.46
N LEU A 125 -23.14 -2.80 15.92
CA LEU A 125 -23.53 -2.97 14.52
C LEU A 125 -24.54 -1.91 14.03
N ASN A 126 -25.46 -1.49 14.91
CA ASN A 126 -26.57 -0.57 14.60
C ASN A 126 -26.25 0.89 14.95
N GLN A 127 -25.08 1.19 15.49
CA GLN A 127 -24.66 2.57 15.77
C GLN A 127 -24.09 3.23 14.52
N ALA A 128 -24.29 4.53 14.34
CA ALA A 128 -23.63 5.30 13.28
C ALA A 128 -22.10 5.24 13.41
N PHE A 129 -21.35 5.39 12.31
CA PHE A 129 -19.89 5.43 12.33
C PHE A 129 -19.34 6.54 13.23
N SER A 130 -18.30 6.23 14.01
CA SER A 130 -17.59 7.17 14.88
C SER A 130 -16.10 7.12 14.60
N GLN A 131 -15.56 8.21 14.05
CA GLN A 131 -14.12 8.40 13.86
C GLN A 131 -13.32 8.15 15.14
N ARG A 132 -13.86 8.52 16.31
CA ARG A 132 -13.20 8.28 17.61
C ARG A 132 -13.08 6.79 17.94
N ARG A 133 -14.09 5.97 17.63
CA ARG A 133 -14.00 4.51 17.81
C ARG A 133 -13.09 3.88 16.76
N CYS A 134 -13.19 4.31 15.50
CA CYS A 134 -12.32 3.83 14.43
C CYS A 134 -10.82 4.04 14.73
N ILE A 135 -10.46 5.18 15.35
CA ILE A 135 -9.09 5.47 15.80
C ILE A 135 -8.72 4.68 17.06
N ALA A 136 -9.65 4.46 18.00
CA ALA A 136 -9.40 3.63 19.17
C ALA A 136 -9.12 2.18 18.77
N TRP A 137 -9.95 1.63 17.89
CA TRP A 137 -9.83 0.28 17.33
C TRP A 137 -8.51 0.08 16.57
N PHE A 138 -8.07 1.06 15.79
CA PHE A 138 -6.73 1.02 15.16
C PHE A 138 -5.59 0.85 16.18
N LYS A 139 -5.71 1.49 17.35
CA LYS A 139 -4.70 1.47 18.42
C LYS A 139 -4.65 0.17 19.22
N GLU A 140 -5.58 -0.76 18.98
CA GLU A 140 -5.54 -2.12 19.54
C GLU A 140 -4.50 -2.98 18.78
N TYR A 141 -4.29 -2.69 17.49
CA TYR A 141 -3.33 -3.40 16.62
C TYR A 141 -2.04 -2.64 16.34
N ALA A 142 -2.08 -1.30 16.35
CA ALA A 142 -0.90 -0.48 16.10
C ALA A 142 0.16 -0.65 17.20
N GLU A 143 1.43 -0.62 16.78
CA GLU A 143 2.59 -0.80 17.66
C GLU A 143 3.25 0.56 17.91
N GLU A 144 4.26 0.91 17.10
CA GLU A 144 4.97 2.18 17.18
C GLU A 144 4.43 3.21 16.16
N ALA A 145 4.59 4.50 16.48
CA ALA A 145 4.44 5.62 15.55
C ALA A 145 3.14 5.68 14.69
N GLU A 146 2.00 5.25 15.25
CA GLU A 146 0.70 5.18 14.54
C GLU A 146 0.71 4.27 13.28
N LEU A 147 1.52 3.21 13.33
CA LEU A 147 1.64 2.17 12.31
C LEU A 147 1.18 0.81 12.85
N LEU A 148 0.32 0.14 12.09
CA LEU A 148 0.01 -1.28 12.24
C LEU A 148 1.01 -2.05 11.38
N GLY A 149 1.81 -2.93 12.00
CA GLY A 149 2.81 -3.78 11.35
C GLY A 149 2.34 -5.24 11.21
N PRO A 150 3.24 -6.17 10.83
CA PRO A 150 2.91 -7.57 10.62
C PRO A 150 2.24 -8.25 11.83
N ASP A 151 2.73 -8.01 13.04
CA ASP A 151 2.18 -8.63 14.26
C ASP A 151 0.79 -8.05 14.62
N GLY A 152 0.60 -6.74 14.43
CA GLY A 152 -0.72 -6.11 14.41
C GLY A 152 -1.65 -6.66 13.32
N MET A 153 -1.13 -7.00 12.14
CA MET A 153 -1.90 -7.55 11.01
C MET A 153 -2.41 -8.96 11.32
N VAL A 154 -1.59 -9.82 11.92
CA VAL A 154 -2.02 -11.18 12.33
C VAL A 154 -3.18 -11.09 13.31
N ARG A 155 -3.06 -10.27 14.37
CA ARG A 155 -4.13 -10.07 15.36
C ARG A 155 -5.41 -9.48 14.74
N PHE A 156 -5.27 -8.53 13.81
CA PHE A 156 -6.41 -7.96 13.08
C PHE A 156 -7.12 -9.02 12.22
N CYS A 157 -6.37 -9.85 11.50
CA CYS A 157 -6.88 -10.96 10.69
C CYS A 157 -7.62 -12.01 11.54
N GLU A 158 -7.05 -12.40 12.68
CA GLU A 158 -7.66 -13.29 13.67
C GLU A 158 -9.01 -12.74 14.17
N ASP A 159 -9.04 -11.49 14.63
CA ASP A 159 -10.24 -10.85 15.17
C ASP A 159 -11.38 -10.77 14.14
N ILE A 160 -11.08 -10.45 12.88
CA ILE A 160 -12.09 -10.41 11.82
C ILE A 160 -12.43 -11.80 11.25
N ALA A 161 -11.78 -12.87 11.73
CA ALA A 161 -11.91 -14.25 11.27
C ALA A 161 -11.63 -14.43 9.76
N VAL A 162 -10.47 -13.92 9.32
CA VAL A 162 -10.01 -13.96 7.92
C VAL A 162 -8.53 -14.33 7.87
N ASP A 163 -8.14 -15.28 7.02
CA ASP A 163 -6.71 -15.62 6.83
C ASP A 163 -5.94 -14.41 6.23
N PRO A 164 -4.69 -14.14 6.63
CA PRO A 164 -3.88 -13.07 6.02
C PRO A 164 -3.73 -13.18 4.50
N GLU A 165 -3.74 -14.42 3.98
CA GLU A 165 -3.68 -14.75 2.56
C GLU A 165 -5.07 -14.71 1.87
N ASN A 166 -6.13 -14.28 2.54
CA ASN A 166 -7.46 -14.21 1.93
C ASN A 166 -7.59 -12.99 1.02
N ILE A 167 -8.15 -13.16 -0.18
CA ILE A 167 -8.27 -12.07 -1.17
C ILE A 167 -9.05 -10.84 -0.65
N VAL A 168 -9.94 -11.02 0.33
CA VAL A 168 -10.66 -9.92 0.96
C VAL A 168 -9.71 -8.93 1.68
N MET A 169 -8.55 -9.38 2.18
CA MET A 169 -7.53 -8.51 2.77
C MET A 169 -6.93 -7.54 1.75
N LEU A 170 -6.73 -8.00 0.50
CA LEU A 170 -6.29 -7.15 -0.60
C LEU A 170 -7.37 -6.12 -0.97
N VAL A 171 -8.66 -6.48 -0.89
CA VAL A 171 -9.78 -5.52 -1.09
C VAL A 171 -9.83 -4.48 0.04
N ILE A 172 -9.61 -4.88 1.29
CA ILE A 172 -9.54 -3.97 2.45
C ILE A 172 -8.36 -3.00 2.28
N ALA A 173 -7.17 -3.50 1.93
CA ALA A 173 -6.00 -2.69 1.65
C ALA A 173 -6.24 -1.70 0.49
N TYR A 174 -6.90 -2.14 -0.59
CA TYR A 174 -7.29 -1.28 -1.71
C TYR A 174 -8.26 -0.17 -1.27
N LYS A 175 -9.24 -0.47 -0.41
CA LYS A 175 -10.16 0.53 0.16
C LYS A 175 -9.47 1.54 1.07
N MET A 176 -8.49 1.10 1.85
CA MET A 176 -7.59 2.00 2.59
C MET A 176 -6.67 2.81 1.67
N ASN A 177 -6.46 2.36 0.42
CA ASN A 177 -5.40 2.81 -0.48
C ASN A 177 -4.03 2.71 0.21
N ALA A 178 -3.77 1.54 0.83
CA ALA A 178 -2.56 1.28 1.58
C ALA A 178 -1.33 1.27 0.66
N ARG A 179 -0.21 1.82 1.15
CA ARG A 179 0.99 2.07 0.35
C ARG A 179 2.03 0.96 0.36
N ARG A 180 1.89 -0.05 1.22
CA ARG A 180 2.86 -1.14 1.44
C ARG A 180 2.15 -2.38 1.99
N MET A 181 2.42 -3.54 1.42
CA MET A 181 1.94 -4.82 1.94
C MET A 181 2.43 -5.09 3.37
N GLY A 182 1.54 -5.60 4.22
CA GLY A 182 1.82 -5.89 5.64
C GLY A 182 1.76 -4.70 6.60
N TYR A 183 1.49 -3.47 6.13
CA TYR A 183 1.46 -2.27 6.98
C TYR A 183 0.27 -1.34 6.67
N PHE A 184 -0.37 -0.81 7.71
CA PHE A 184 -1.37 0.26 7.59
C PHE A 184 -1.05 1.43 8.51
N THR A 185 -1.03 2.66 7.98
CA THR A 185 -1.01 3.87 8.80
C THR A 185 -2.40 4.21 9.33
N GLN A 186 -2.48 4.94 10.46
CA GLN A 186 -3.75 5.43 11.00
C GLN A 186 -4.58 6.23 9.98
N ALA A 187 -3.94 6.92 9.04
CA ALA A 187 -4.60 7.71 7.99
C ALA A 187 -5.23 6.82 6.90
N GLU A 188 -4.51 5.80 6.43
CA GLU A 188 -5.02 4.82 5.46
C GLU A 188 -6.17 4.01 6.07
N TRP A 189 -5.99 3.53 7.30
CA TRP A 189 -7.02 2.84 8.07
C TRP A 189 -8.28 3.69 8.22
N LEU A 190 -8.16 4.90 8.76
CA LEU A 190 -9.32 5.77 8.99
C LEU A 190 -10.04 6.11 7.69
N LYS A 191 -9.30 6.36 6.60
CA LYS A 191 -9.90 6.60 5.27
C LYS A 191 -10.73 5.40 4.81
N GLY A 192 -10.14 4.21 4.76
CA GLY A 192 -10.81 3.01 4.28
C GLY A 192 -11.98 2.59 5.16
N MET A 193 -11.80 2.60 6.48
CA MET A 193 -12.84 2.26 7.45
C MET A 193 -13.99 3.28 7.46
N MET A 194 -13.73 4.56 7.20
CA MET A 194 -14.77 5.58 7.00
C MET A 194 -15.54 5.36 5.68
N GLU A 195 -14.87 5.06 4.57
CA GLU A 195 -15.55 4.69 3.32
C GLU A 195 -16.44 3.45 3.50
N LEU A 196 -15.93 2.47 4.24
CA LEU A 196 -16.67 1.24 4.57
C LEU A 196 -17.70 1.42 5.69
N GLN A 197 -17.77 2.57 6.37
CA GLN A 197 -18.64 2.83 7.53
C GLN A 197 -18.47 1.80 8.68
N CYS A 198 -17.25 1.27 8.83
CA CYS A 198 -16.88 0.29 9.85
C CYS A 198 -16.01 0.98 10.91
N ASP A 199 -16.35 0.85 12.19
CA ASP A 199 -15.57 1.40 13.31
C ASP A 199 -15.40 0.39 14.46
N SER A 200 -15.54 -0.91 14.13
CA SER A 200 -15.37 -2.06 15.01
C SER A 200 -15.32 -3.37 14.21
N VAL A 201 -14.75 -4.43 14.80
CA VAL A 201 -14.68 -5.79 14.24
C VAL A 201 -16.03 -6.29 13.71
N PRO A 202 -17.16 -6.26 14.47
CA PRO A 202 -18.42 -6.84 14.00
C PRO A 202 -18.99 -6.16 12.76
N LYS A 203 -18.74 -4.85 12.60
CA LYS A 203 -19.16 -4.13 11.40
C LYS A 203 -18.35 -4.55 10.19
N LEU A 204 -17.03 -4.70 10.32
CA LEU A 204 -16.21 -5.15 9.19
C LEU A 204 -16.53 -6.60 8.81
N GLN A 205 -16.69 -7.49 9.79
CA GLN A 205 -17.18 -8.87 9.59
C GLN A 205 -18.49 -8.90 8.79
N SER A 206 -19.48 -8.07 9.16
CA SER A 206 -20.76 -7.98 8.43
C SER A 206 -20.63 -7.53 6.97
N LYS A 207 -19.48 -6.97 6.56
CA LYS A 207 -19.20 -6.50 5.20
C LYS A 207 -18.22 -7.38 4.43
N LEU A 208 -17.62 -8.41 5.02
CA LEU A 208 -16.63 -9.25 4.33
C LEU A 208 -17.19 -9.88 3.04
N GLU A 209 -18.43 -10.34 3.05
CA GLU A 209 -19.05 -10.96 1.86
C GLU A 209 -19.37 -9.93 0.77
N TYR A 210 -19.77 -8.71 1.15
CA TYR A 210 -19.88 -7.58 0.23
C TYR A 210 -18.51 -7.21 -0.38
N LEU A 211 -17.45 -7.17 0.44
CA LEU A 211 -16.10 -6.87 -0.04
C LEU A 211 -15.58 -7.93 -1.02
N LYS A 212 -15.89 -9.22 -0.82
CA LYS A 212 -15.62 -10.27 -1.80
C LYS A 212 -16.43 -10.08 -3.09
N SER A 213 -17.72 -9.76 -2.99
CA SER A 213 -18.58 -9.61 -4.17
C SER A 213 -18.17 -8.44 -5.09
N LEU A 214 -17.46 -7.44 -4.58
CA LEU A 214 -16.82 -6.38 -5.37
C LEU A 214 -15.83 -6.92 -6.44
N LEU A 215 -15.24 -8.11 -6.23
CA LEU A 215 -14.31 -8.73 -7.18
C LEU A 215 -15.02 -9.34 -8.40
N ASN A 216 -16.35 -9.43 -8.39
CA ASN A 216 -17.15 -9.87 -9.54
C ASN A 216 -17.26 -8.77 -10.61
N ASP A 217 -17.04 -7.50 -10.27
CA ASP A 217 -16.96 -6.42 -11.26
C ASP A 217 -15.59 -6.46 -11.96
N HIS A 218 -15.60 -6.66 -13.28
CA HIS A 218 -14.38 -6.84 -14.07
C HIS A 218 -13.45 -5.61 -14.09
N ASN A 219 -13.98 -4.41 -13.91
CA ASN A 219 -13.22 -3.15 -13.90
C ASN A 219 -12.58 -2.92 -12.54
N LEU A 220 -13.34 -3.13 -11.46
CA LEU A 220 -12.85 -3.05 -10.09
C LEU A 220 -11.83 -4.15 -9.81
N PHE A 221 -12.04 -5.38 -10.30
CA PHE A 221 -11.02 -6.42 -10.29
C PHE A 221 -9.76 -5.97 -11.05
N LYS A 222 -9.89 -5.41 -12.26
CA LYS A 222 -8.72 -4.91 -13.04
C LYS A 222 -8.00 -3.77 -12.31
N ALA A 223 -8.71 -2.94 -11.56
CA ALA A 223 -8.11 -1.90 -10.71
C ALA A 223 -7.38 -2.47 -9.49
N ILE A 224 -7.99 -3.42 -8.75
CA ILE A 224 -7.40 -4.11 -7.59
C ILE A 224 -6.17 -4.92 -8.02
N TYR A 225 -6.25 -5.65 -9.13
CA TYR A 225 -5.14 -6.41 -9.72
C TYR A 225 -3.96 -5.51 -10.09
N ARG A 226 -4.20 -4.33 -10.68
CA ARG A 226 -3.14 -3.35 -10.99
C ARG A 226 -2.55 -2.73 -9.73
N TYR A 227 -3.39 -2.44 -8.73
CA TYR A 227 -2.96 -1.96 -7.42
C TYR A 227 -2.06 -2.96 -6.68
N ALA A 228 -2.39 -4.27 -6.73
CA ALA A 228 -1.61 -5.33 -6.09
C ALA A 228 -0.11 -5.28 -6.46
N TYR A 229 0.21 -4.91 -7.70
CA TYR A 229 1.58 -4.73 -8.17
C TYR A 229 2.33 -3.52 -7.57
N ASP A 230 1.62 -2.43 -7.29
CA ASP A 230 2.19 -1.27 -6.58
C ASP A 230 2.23 -1.50 -5.05
N PHE A 231 1.36 -2.37 -4.52
CA PHE A 231 1.23 -2.69 -3.10
C PHE A 231 2.21 -3.76 -2.59
N ALA A 232 2.44 -4.81 -3.39
CA ALA A 232 3.22 -5.99 -3.00
C ALA A 232 4.74 -5.82 -3.15
N ARG A 233 5.20 -4.90 -4.02
CA ARG A 233 6.65 -4.66 -4.17
C ARG A 233 7.22 -4.02 -2.90
N GLN A 234 8.41 -4.45 -2.50
CA GLN A 234 9.04 -4.00 -1.26
C GLN A 234 9.69 -2.62 -1.40
N ASP A 235 10.36 -2.37 -2.53
CA ASP A 235 11.04 -1.12 -2.87
C ASP A 235 10.28 -0.36 -3.98
N LYS A 236 10.19 0.97 -3.85
CA LYS A 236 9.51 1.85 -4.82
C LYS A 236 10.42 2.32 -5.94
N ASP A 237 11.73 2.33 -5.71
CA ASP A 237 12.72 2.69 -6.73
C ASP A 237 12.95 1.50 -7.70
N GLN A 238 12.70 0.28 -7.23
CA GLN A 238 12.58 -0.90 -8.08
C GLN A 238 11.29 -0.90 -8.91
N ARG A 239 11.45 -1.13 -10.22
CA ARG A 239 10.35 -1.16 -11.21
C ARG A 239 9.76 -2.55 -11.43
N SER A 240 10.27 -3.55 -10.71
CA SER A 240 9.92 -4.97 -10.81
C SER A 240 9.54 -5.53 -9.43
N MET A 241 8.78 -6.62 -9.41
CA MET A 241 8.47 -7.42 -8.21
C MET A 241 9.23 -8.74 -8.28
N GLU A 242 9.73 -9.25 -7.15
CA GLU A 242 10.40 -10.55 -7.08
C GLU A 242 9.44 -11.70 -7.43
N MET A 243 9.97 -12.76 -8.06
CA MET A 243 9.14 -13.86 -8.58
C MET A 243 8.33 -14.56 -7.48
N GLU A 244 8.91 -14.80 -6.30
CA GLU A 244 8.22 -15.49 -5.20
C GLU A 244 6.99 -14.69 -4.72
N THR A 245 7.15 -13.39 -4.48
CA THR A 245 6.02 -12.49 -4.14
C THR A 245 5.00 -12.40 -5.28
N ALA A 246 5.45 -12.37 -6.53
CA ALA A 246 4.57 -12.31 -7.69
C ALA A 246 3.75 -13.60 -7.85
N GLN A 247 4.34 -14.78 -7.65
CA GLN A 247 3.63 -16.07 -7.70
C GLN A 247 2.54 -16.15 -6.63
N LEU A 248 2.84 -15.78 -5.37
CA LEU A 248 1.85 -15.74 -4.29
C LEU A 248 0.69 -14.79 -4.61
N MET A 249 0.99 -13.58 -5.11
CA MET A 249 -0.03 -12.59 -5.44
C MET A 249 -0.87 -12.99 -6.67
N LEU A 250 -0.27 -13.65 -7.67
CA LEU A 250 -1.01 -14.22 -8.80
C LEU A 250 -1.87 -15.42 -8.39
N GLN A 251 -1.38 -16.27 -7.48
CA GLN A 251 -2.17 -17.37 -6.90
C GLN A 251 -3.38 -16.83 -6.14
N LEU A 252 -3.19 -15.76 -5.36
CA LEU A 252 -4.28 -15.10 -4.65
C LEU A 252 -5.36 -14.58 -5.62
N LEU A 253 -4.95 -13.93 -6.71
CA LEU A 253 -5.85 -13.24 -7.64
C LEU A 253 -6.50 -14.13 -8.70
N LEU A 254 -5.75 -15.09 -9.26
CA LEU A 254 -6.15 -15.78 -10.51
C LEU A 254 -6.45 -17.27 -10.34
N SER A 255 -6.00 -17.93 -9.26
CA SER A 255 -6.11 -19.40 -9.11
C SER A 255 -7.52 -19.97 -9.25
N LYS A 256 -8.56 -19.20 -8.87
CA LYS A 256 -9.97 -19.61 -8.97
C LYS A 256 -10.65 -19.21 -10.28
N GLN A 257 -10.08 -18.27 -11.04
CA GLN A 257 -10.73 -17.65 -12.20
C GLN A 257 -10.08 -18.06 -13.53
N TRP A 258 -8.81 -18.44 -13.55
CA TRP A 258 -8.06 -18.75 -14.76
C TRP A 258 -7.70 -20.24 -14.83
N PRO A 259 -8.29 -21.03 -15.74
CA PRO A 259 -8.07 -22.49 -15.81
C PRO A 259 -6.63 -22.91 -16.10
N LEU A 260 -5.84 -22.06 -16.75
CA LEU A 260 -4.41 -22.34 -17.00
C LEU A 260 -3.50 -21.91 -15.85
N PHE A 261 -4.01 -21.33 -14.76
CA PHE A 261 -3.19 -20.79 -13.68
C PHE A 261 -2.20 -21.81 -13.10
N THR A 262 -2.63 -23.05 -12.83
CA THR A 262 -1.74 -24.10 -12.30
C THR A 262 -0.56 -24.40 -13.23
N HIS A 263 -0.81 -24.41 -14.55
CA HIS A 263 0.23 -24.59 -15.56
C HIS A 263 1.17 -23.37 -15.58
N PHE A 264 0.62 -22.15 -15.50
CA PHE A 264 1.41 -20.93 -15.49
C PHE A 264 2.27 -20.78 -14.22
N ALA A 265 1.74 -21.13 -13.05
CA ALA A 265 2.48 -21.14 -11.79
C ALA A 265 3.67 -22.12 -11.84
N ASN A 266 3.48 -23.30 -12.44
CA ASN A 266 4.52 -24.31 -12.64
C ASN A 266 5.56 -23.86 -13.69
N PHE A 267 5.13 -23.23 -14.78
CA PHE A 267 6.04 -22.58 -15.73
C PHE A 267 6.92 -21.53 -15.01
N LEU A 268 6.31 -20.63 -14.24
CA LEU A 268 7.04 -19.58 -13.52
C LEU A 268 8.08 -20.15 -12.55
N SER A 269 7.77 -21.22 -11.79
CA SER A 269 8.69 -21.81 -10.81
C SER A 269 9.89 -22.50 -11.45
N GLN A 270 9.73 -23.05 -12.66
CA GLN A 270 10.81 -23.66 -13.44
C GLN A 270 11.56 -22.66 -14.34
N SER A 271 11.03 -21.44 -14.49
CA SER A 271 11.54 -20.47 -15.46
C SER A 271 12.86 -19.80 -15.05
N LYS A 272 13.52 -19.19 -16.06
CA LYS A 272 14.67 -18.31 -15.88
C LYS A 272 14.32 -16.97 -15.22
N TYR A 273 13.04 -16.58 -15.16
CA TYR A 273 12.62 -15.27 -14.68
C TYR A 273 12.73 -15.17 -13.15
N LYS A 274 13.41 -14.12 -12.67
CA LYS A 274 13.57 -13.83 -11.23
C LYS A 274 12.72 -12.66 -10.72
N VAL A 275 12.17 -11.88 -11.65
CA VAL A 275 11.27 -10.75 -11.36
C VAL A 275 10.18 -10.65 -12.42
N ILE A 276 9.04 -10.06 -12.06
CA ILE A 276 7.96 -9.65 -12.97
C ILE A 276 7.89 -8.12 -12.98
N ASN A 277 7.89 -7.51 -14.17
CA ASN A 277 7.73 -6.07 -14.34
C ASN A 277 6.24 -5.65 -14.49
N LYS A 278 5.95 -4.35 -14.47
CA LYS A 278 4.56 -3.84 -14.48
C LYS A 278 3.80 -4.18 -15.76
N ASP A 279 4.50 -4.28 -16.89
CA ASP A 279 3.90 -4.62 -18.18
C ASP A 279 3.54 -6.11 -18.24
N GLN A 280 4.49 -6.98 -17.92
CA GLN A 280 4.27 -8.43 -17.78
C GLN A 280 3.10 -8.71 -16.83
N TRP A 281 3.08 -8.08 -15.66
CA TRP A 281 1.97 -8.18 -14.72
C TRP A 281 0.62 -7.83 -15.37
N CYS A 282 0.52 -6.70 -16.05
CA CYS A 282 -0.73 -6.31 -16.71
C CYS A 282 -1.15 -7.26 -17.83
N ASN A 283 -0.18 -7.75 -18.62
CA ASN A 283 -0.42 -8.67 -19.73
C ASN A 283 -0.82 -10.08 -19.28
N ILE A 284 -0.37 -10.55 -18.11
CA ILE A 284 -0.86 -11.82 -17.52
C ILE A 284 -2.38 -11.80 -17.29
N LEU A 285 -2.93 -10.70 -16.77
CA LEU A 285 -4.39 -10.57 -16.62
C LEU A 285 -5.11 -10.52 -17.97
N GLU A 286 -4.57 -9.80 -18.94
CA GLU A 286 -5.20 -9.70 -20.27
C GLU A 286 -5.19 -11.07 -20.96
N PHE A 287 -4.05 -11.76 -20.98
CA PHE A 287 -3.90 -13.13 -21.46
C PHE A 287 -4.91 -14.08 -20.80
N SER A 288 -5.03 -14.04 -19.47
CA SER A 288 -5.98 -14.90 -18.73
C SER A 288 -7.45 -14.70 -19.09
N ARG A 289 -7.78 -13.56 -19.72
CA ARG A 289 -9.14 -13.16 -20.11
C ARG A 289 -9.40 -13.30 -21.62
N THR A 290 -8.37 -13.19 -22.45
CA THR A 290 -8.51 -13.15 -23.92
C THR A 290 -8.03 -14.41 -24.63
N ILE A 291 -7.10 -15.18 -24.04
CA ILE A 291 -6.56 -16.39 -24.67
C ILE A 291 -7.34 -17.62 -24.21
N SER A 292 -7.80 -18.41 -25.17
CA SER A 292 -8.55 -19.65 -24.96
C SER A 292 -7.68 -20.72 -24.30
N ASN A 293 -8.30 -21.60 -23.50
CA ASN A 293 -7.59 -22.65 -22.74
C ASN A 293 -6.82 -23.66 -23.63
N ASP A 294 -7.26 -23.83 -24.88
CA ASP A 294 -6.60 -24.66 -25.90
C ASP A 294 -5.45 -23.93 -26.63
N LEU A 295 -5.29 -22.63 -26.40
CA LEU A 295 -4.33 -21.72 -27.06
C LEU A 295 -4.59 -21.53 -28.57
N SER A 296 -5.79 -21.85 -29.05
CA SER A 296 -6.16 -21.82 -30.48
C SER A 296 -6.16 -20.41 -31.09
N ASN A 297 -6.45 -19.40 -30.28
CA ASN A 297 -6.47 -17.99 -30.68
C ASN A 297 -5.20 -17.21 -30.27
N TYR A 298 -4.12 -17.91 -29.89
CA TYR A 298 -2.85 -17.25 -29.58
C TYR A 298 -2.07 -16.92 -30.86
N ASP A 299 -1.73 -15.64 -31.01
CA ASP A 299 -0.91 -15.13 -32.11
C ASP A 299 0.55 -14.98 -31.65
N LEU A 300 1.47 -15.67 -32.34
CA LEU A 300 2.91 -15.65 -32.08
C LEU A 300 3.59 -14.38 -32.60
N ASP A 301 2.99 -13.69 -33.58
CA ASP A 301 3.45 -12.39 -34.09
C ASP A 301 2.79 -11.23 -33.32
N GLY A 302 2.03 -11.54 -32.26
CA GLY A 302 1.33 -10.59 -31.41
C GLY A 302 2.26 -9.79 -30.49
N ALA A 303 1.77 -8.67 -29.98
CA ALA A 303 2.52 -7.77 -29.08
C ALA A 303 2.56 -8.26 -27.60
N TRP A 304 2.63 -9.57 -27.38
CA TRP A 304 2.73 -10.14 -26.03
C TRP A 304 4.16 -10.03 -25.48
N PRO A 305 4.34 -9.96 -24.15
CA PRO A 305 5.66 -10.11 -23.55
C PRO A 305 6.19 -11.53 -23.76
N VAL A 306 7.47 -11.65 -24.14
CA VAL A 306 8.21 -12.92 -24.40
C VAL A 306 7.97 -14.03 -23.35
N MET A 307 7.74 -13.66 -22.09
CA MET A 307 7.38 -14.60 -21.01
C MET A 307 6.10 -15.41 -21.30
N LEU A 308 5.12 -14.80 -21.98
CA LEU A 308 3.86 -15.44 -22.36
C LEU A 308 4.01 -16.29 -23.63
N ASP A 309 4.86 -15.88 -24.57
CA ASP A 309 5.25 -16.73 -25.71
C ASP A 309 5.95 -18.01 -25.23
N GLU A 310 6.94 -17.87 -24.36
CA GLU A 310 7.66 -18.98 -23.73
C GLU A 310 6.71 -19.88 -22.92
N PHE A 311 5.69 -19.31 -22.26
CA PHE A 311 4.66 -20.10 -21.58
C PHE A 311 3.79 -20.90 -22.55
N VAL A 312 3.37 -20.30 -23.66
CA VAL A 312 2.56 -20.96 -24.70
C VAL A 312 3.33 -22.09 -25.37
N GLU A 313 4.61 -21.88 -25.68
CA GLU A 313 5.50 -22.92 -26.20
C GLU A 313 5.67 -24.06 -25.19
N TRP A 314 6.02 -23.74 -23.94
CA TRP A 314 6.17 -24.71 -22.86
C TRP A 314 4.90 -25.55 -22.64
N LEU A 315 3.73 -24.92 -22.61
CA LEU A 315 2.45 -25.60 -22.39
C LEU A 315 2.06 -26.51 -23.57
N LYS A 316 2.39 -26.11 -24.81
CA LYS A 316 2.24 -26.98 -25.99
C LYS A 316 3.15 -28.21 -25.90
N ALA A 317 4.40 -28.03 -25.48
CA ALA A 317 5.35 -29.13 -25.31
C ALA A 317 4.94 -30.11 -24.19
N GLN A 318 4.46 -29.61 -23.03
CA GLN A 318 3.95 -30.47 -21.95
C GLN A 318 2.79 -31.36 -22.43
N ARG A 319 1.80 -30.78 -23.11
CA ARG A 319 0.64 -31.54 -23.66
C ARG A 319 1.05 -32.61 -24.68
N GLN A 320 2.09 -32.35 -25.48
CA GLN A 320 2.63 -33.36 -26.41
C GLN A 320 3.30 -34.52 -25.66
N LEU A 321 4.05 -34.24 -24.59
CA LEU A 321 4.67 -35.26 -23.75
C LEU A 321 3.63 -36.13 -23.02
N GLU A 322 2.55 -35.53 -22.54
CA GLU A 322 1.42 -36.25 -21.91
C GLU A 322 0.72 -37.18 -22.89
N ASN A 323 0.38 -36.70 -24.10
CA ASN A 323 -0.25 -37.51 -25.14
C ASN A 323 0.62 -38.71 -25.54
N ASN A 324 1.92 -38.49 -25.81
CA ASN A 324 2.85 -39.55 -26.21
C ASN A 324 2.98 -40.62 -25.12
N GLN A 325 2.96 -40.25 -23.84
CA GLN A 325 2.98 -41.22 -22.73
C GLN A 325 1.70 -42.08 -22.70
N MET A 326 0.53 -41.50 -22.93
CA MET A 326 -0.73 -42.25 -22.98
C MET A 326 -0.78 -43.25 -24.15
N GLU A 327 -0.21 -42.92 -25.30
CA GLU A 327 -0.09 -43.87 -26.43
C GLU A 327 0.83 -45.05 -26.09
N THR A 328 1.95 -44.82 -25.40
CA THR A 328 2.89 -45.89 -24.99
C THR A 328 2.40 -46.79 -23.85
N VAL A 329 1.36 -46.40 -23.11
CA VAL A 329 0.77 -47.22 -22.02
C VAL A 329 -0.43 -48.04 -22.51
N ASN A 330 -1.05 -47.65 -23.63
CA ASN A 330 -2.17 -48.35 -24.25
C ASN A 330 -1.77 -49.27 -25.43
N SER A 331 -0.47 -49.40 -25.69
CA SER A 331 0.13 -50.28 -26.71
C SER A 331 0.88 -51.44 -26.07
#